data_AF-A0A8T5E6A0-F1
#
_entry.id   AF-A0A8T5E6A0-F1
#
_cell.length_a   1.000
_cell.length_b   1.000
_cell.length_c   1.000
_cell.angle_alpha   90.00
_cell.angle_beta   90.00
_cell.angle_gamma   90.00
#
_symmetry.space_group_name_H-M   'P 1'
#
loop_
_entity.id
_entity.type
_entity.pdbx_description
1 polymer ?
#
loop_
_entity_poly.entity_id
_entity_poly.type
_entity_poly.pdbx_seq_one_letter_code
_entity_poly.pdbx_strand_id
1 'polypeptide(L)'
;GRPTNLVRVICDDVKVDPIVDTLVSETGTLGIRISNSNRFIVPRTNHSFSLTFGGKSFEVNYKKSLHKGKIHFKIEFDDLKNMSNALDRPIVDIESFLRKEIEKNEDL
;
A
#
# COMPACT_ATOMS: atom_id res chain seq x y z
N GLY A 1 -9.36 -4.85 -34.71
CA GLY A 1 -10.04 -4.95 -33.40
C GLY A 1 -10.29 -3.55 -32.86
N ARG A 2 -11.28 -3.37 -31.96
CA ARG A 2 -11.51 -2.08 -31.28
C ARG A 2 -10.69 -2.06 -29.99
N PRO A 3 -9.76 -1.10 -29.79
CA PRO A 3 -9.05 -0.98 -28.51
C PRO A 3 -10.02 -0.52 -27.42
N THR A 4 -10.05 -1.21 -26.29
CA THR A 4 -10.94 -0.92 -25.15
C THR A 4 -10.18 -1.05 -23.84
N ASN A 5 -10.73 -0.49 -22.77
CA ASN A 5 -10.22 -0.67 -21.41
C ASN A 5 -11.17 -1.55 -20.59
N LEU A 6 -10.61 -2.33 -19.67
CA LEU A 6 -11.37 -3.08 -18.66
C LEU A 6 -11.24 -2.35 -17.32
N VAL A 7 -12.35 -1.88 -16.79
CA VAL A 7 -12.43 -1.35 -15.42
C VAL A 7 -12.73 -2.51 -14.46
N ARG A 8 -11.91 -2.68 -13.43
CA ARG A 8 -12.12 -3.69 -12.37
C ARG A 8 -12.05 -3.03 -11.00
N VAL A 9 -13.05 -3.27 -10.18
CA VAL A 9 -13.15 -2.75 -8.81
C VAL A 9 -13.13 -3.93 -7.84
N ILE A 10 -12.39 -3.78 -6.74
CA ILE A 10 -12.41 -4.71 -5.60
C ILE A 10 -13.01 -3.93 -4.44
N CYS A 11 -14.09 -4.44 -3.85
CA CYS A 11 -14.80 -3.78 -2.77
C CYS A 11 -15.39 -4.80 -1.80
N ASP A 12 -15.79 -4.33 -0.62
CA ASP A 12 -16.60 -5.10 0.32
C ASP A 12 -18.04 -5.19 -0.19
N ASP A 13 -18.75 -6.27 0.17
CA ASP A 13 -20.10 -6.57 -0.33
C ASP A 13 -21.09 -5.41 -0.12
N VAL A 14 -20.95 -4.66 0.99
CA VAL A 14 -21.80 -3.51 1.33
C VAL A 14 -21.67 -2.32 0.35
N LYS A 15 -20.65 -2.31 -0.50
CA LYS A 15 -20.39 -1.24 -1.49
C LYS A 15 -20.75 -1.65 -2.92
N VAL A 16 -21.21 -2.87 -3.15
CA VAL A 16 -21.47 -3.37 -4.51
C VAL A 16 -22.49 -2.48 -5.23
N ASP A 17 -23.65 -2.26 -4.62
CA ASP A 17 -24.74 -1.46 -5.22
C ASP A 17 -24.32 -0.02 -5.59
N PRO A 18 -23.76 0.80 -4.67
CA PRO A 18 -23.36 2.17 -5.04
C PRO A 18 -22.24 2.21 -6.09
N ILE A 19 -21.36 1.19 -6.14
CA ILE A 19 -20.33 1.09 -7.17
C ILE A 19 -20.94 0.73 -8.53
N VAL A 20 -21.92 -0.18 -8.57
CA VAL A 20 -22.66 -0.55 -9.79
C VAL A 20 -23.36 0.69 -10.35
N ASP A 21 -24.08 1.44 -9.51
CA ASP A 21 -24.78 2.66 -9.91
C ASP A 21 -23.81 3.68 -10.53
N THR A 22 -22.68 3.93 -9.85
CA THR A 22 -21.65 4.85 -10.32
C THR A 22 -21.06 4.40 -11.66
N LEU A 23 -20.76 3.11 -11.82
CA LEU A 23 -20.18 2.60 -13.06
C LEU A 23 -21.16 2.69 -14.23
N VAL A 24 -22.44 2.42 -14.02
CA VAL A 24 -23.47 2.57 -15.07
C VAL A 24 -23.67 4.05 -15.42
N SER A 25 -23.80 4.93 -14.43
CA SER A 25 -24.06 6.36 -14.65
C SER A 25 -22.90 7.05 -15.37
N GLU A 26 -21.65 6.79 -14.95
CA GLU A 26 -20.49 7.52 -15.45
C GLU A 26 -19.92 6.93 -16.76
N THR A 27 -20.10 5.63 -17.01
CA THR A 27 -19.51 4.98 -18.19
C THR A 27 -20.49 4.68 -19.31
N GLY A 28 -21.80 4.68 -19.02
CA GLY A 28 -22.82 4.25 -19.98
C GLY A 28 -22.73 2.77 -20.37
N THR A 29 -22.01 1.94 -19.58
CA THR A 29 -21.94 0.50 -19.83
C THR A 29 -23.33 -0.14 -19.71
N LEU A 30 -23.62 -1.09 -20.59
CA LEU A 30 -24.89 -1.83 -20.59
C LEU A 30 -24.91 -3.01 -19.61
N GLY A 31 -23.79 -3.31 -18.96
CA GLY A 31 -23.71 -4.39 -18.00
C GLY A 31 -22.39 -4.45 -17.26
N ILE A 32 -22.46 -5.00 -16.05
CA ILE A 32 -21.33 -5.20 -15.14
C ILE A 32 -21.37 -6.66 -14.67
N ARG A 33 -20.19 -7.29 -14.62
CA ARG A 33 -20.04 -8.64 -14.06
C ARG A 33 -19.57 -8.54 -12.62
N ILE A 34 -20.27 -9.19 -11.71
CA ILE A 34 -19.96 -9.23 -10.28
C ILE A 34 -19.52 -10.65 -9.92
N SER A 35 -18.42 -10.75 -9.17
CA SER A 35 -17.88 -12.02 -8.68
C SER A 35 -17.40 -11.86 -7.24
N ASN A 36 -17.84 -12.75 -6.36
CA ASN A 36 -17.37 -12.80 -4.97
C ASN A 36 -16.14 -13.71 -4.85
N SER A 37 -15.24 -13.39 -3.92
CA SER A 37 -14.06 -14.19 -3.65
C SER A 37 -13.73 -14.17 -2.16
N ASN A 38 -13.39 -15.34 -1.61
CA ASN A 38 -12.84 -15.41 -0.26
C ASN A 38 -11.43 -14.83 -0.22
N ARG A 39 -11.13 -14.05 0.81
CA ARG A 39 -9.82 -13.44 1.01
C ARG A 39 -9.26 -13.83 2.37
N PHE A 40 -8.11 -14.49 2.37
CA PHE A 40 -7.30 -14.63 3.58
C PHE A 40 -6.46 -13.37 3.77
N ILE A 41 -6.63 -12.71 4.91
CA ILE A 41 -5.88 -11.50 5.27
C ILE A 41 -4.88 -11.88 6.35
N VAL A 42 -3.59 -11.66 6.09
CA VAL A 42 -2.56 -11.80 7.11
C VAL A 42 -2.71 -10.65 8.11
N PRO A 43 -2.86 -10.93 9.42
CA PRO A 43 -2.91 -9.88 10.45
C PRO A 43 -1.65 -9.01 10.40
N ARG A 44 -1.85 -7.70 10.54
CA ARG A 44 -0.77 -6.72 10.52
C ARG A 44 -0.98 -5.66 11.58
N THR A 45 0.12 -5.12 12.09
CA THR A 45 0.17 -4.00 13.03
C THR A 45 0.86 -2.82 12.35
N ASN A 46 0.41 -1.60 12.70
CA ASN A 46 1.06 -0.37 12.26
C ASN A 46 2.12 0.01 13.29
N HIS A 47 3.27 0.44 12.80
CA HIS A 47 4.40 0.90 13.59
C HIS A 47 4.94 2.19 12.98
N SER A 48 5.59 3.01 13.80
CA SER A 48 6.32 4.16 13.34
C SER A 48 7.59 4.36 14.16
N PHE A 49 8.58 5.00 13.55
CA PHE A 49 9.78 5.46 14.25
C PHE A 49 10.23 6.81 13.70
N SER A 50 10.89 7.59 14.55
CA SER A 50 11.49 8.86 14.15
C SER A 50 12.96 8.66 13.78
N LEU A 51 13.38 9.31 12.70
CA LEU A 51 14.75 9.26 12.20
C LEU A 51 15.21 10.65 11.79
N THR A 52 16.46 11.00 12.14
CA THR A 52 17.10 12.21 11.60
C THR A 52 18.18 11.80 10.60
N PHE A 53 18.07 12.29 9.37
CA PHE A 53 19.00 12.00 8.28
C PHE A 53 19.16 13.23 7.37
N GLY A 54 20.40 13.55 7.00
CA GLY A 54 20.68 14.74 6.18
C GLY A 54 20.24 16.07 6.84
N GLY A 55 20.26 16.14 8.18
CA GLY A 55 19.82 17.31 8.94
C GLY A 55 18.31 17.53 8.97
N LYS A 56 17.52 16.57 8.47
CA LYS A 56 16.05 16.59 8.47
C LYS A 56 15.52 15.45 9.32
N SER A 57 14.43 15.70 10.04
CA SER A 57 13.74 14.67 10.83
C SER A 57 12.51 14.16 10.07
N PHE A 58 12.33 12.85 10.10
CA PHE A 58 11.26 12.13 9.43
C PHE A 58 10.57 11.19 10.40
N GLU A 59 9.25 11.08 10.30
CA GLU A 59 8.48 9.98 10.88
C GLU A 59 8.25 8.95 9.77
N VAL A 60 8.68 7.72 10.01
CA VAL A 60 8.59 6.62 9.04
C VAL A 60 7.61 5.60 9.55
N ASN A 61 6.55 5.38 8.79
CA ASN A 61 5.50 4.42 9.09
C ASN A 61 5.75 3.12 8.32
N TYR A 62 5.48 2.00 8.98
CA TYR A 62 5.53 0.69 8.35
C TYR A 62 4.48 -0.25 8.94
N LYS A 63 4.06 -1.20 8.12
CA LYS A 63 3.17 -2.29 8.50
C LYS A 63 3.98 -3.54 8.72
N LYS A 64 3.85 -4.17 9.90
CA LYS A 64 4.49 -5.44 10.26
C LYS A 64 3.45 -6.55 10.26
N SER A 65 3.81 -7.74 9.80
CA SER A 65 2.95 -8.92 9.82
C SER A 65 3.74 -10.15 10.27
N LEU A 66 3.10 -11.02 11.05
CA LEU A 66 3.64 -12.31 11.48
C LEU A 66 2.77 -13.42 10.89
N HIS A 67 3.38 -14.28 10.08
CA HIS A 67 2.69 -15.43 9.52
C HIS A 67 3.58 -16.66 9.53
N LYS A 68 3.15 -17.74 10.20
CA LYS A 68 3.89 -19.01 10.31
C LYS A 68 5.34 -18.81 10.78
N GLY A 69 5.53 -17.98 11.81
CA GLY A 69 6.85 -17.67 12.37
C GLY A 69 7.72 -16.75 11.53
N LYS A 70 7.26 -16.30 10.35
CA LYS A 70 7.97 -15.34 9.51
C LYS A 70 7.43 -13.95 9.72
N ILE A 71 8.34 -13.02 9.97
CA ILE A 71 8.04 -11.59 10.06
C ILE A 71 8.29 -10.97 8.69
N HIS A 72 7.32 -10.20 8.22
CA HIS A 72 7.46 -9.35 7.04
C HIS A 72 7.01 -7.94 7.39
N PHE A 73 7.63 -6.95 6.77
CA PHE A 73 7.21 -5.57 6.89
C PHE A 73 7.23 -4.84 5.55
N LYS A 74 6.43 -3.78 5.46
CA LYS A 74 6.38 -2.85 4.33
C LYS A 74 6.37 -1.42 4.86
N ILE A 75 7.30 -0.61 4.37
CA ILE A 75 7.35 0.83 4.64
C ILE A 75 6.25 1.51 3.82
N GLU A 76 5.58 2.52 4.38
CA GLU A 76 4.60 3.29 3.65
C GLU A 76 5.28 4.06 2.50
N PHE A 77 4.71 3.95 1.30
CA PHE A 77 5.32 4.52 0.10
C PHE A 77 5.40 6.05 0.14
N ASP A 78 4.39 6.69 0.73
CA ASP A 78 4.38 8.15 0.85
C ASP A 78 5.55 8.66 1.71
N ASP A 79 5.93 7.92 2.76
CA ASP A 79 7.09 8.26 3.58
C ASP A 79 8.40 8.11 2.79
N LEU A 80 8.54 7.02 2.02
CA LEU A 80 9.67 6.82 1.11
C LEU A 80 9.79 7.97 0.09
N LYS A 81 8.66 8.37 -0.49
CA LYS A 81 8.59 9.46 -1.47
C LYS A 81 8.93 10.80 -0.83
N ASN A 82 8.40 11.08 0.36
CA ASN A 82 8.68 12.31 1.09
C ASN A 82 10.17 12.43 1.44
N MET A 83 10.78 11.36 1.95
CA MET A 83 12.22 11.31 2.22
C MET A 83 13.06 11.44 0.96
N SER A 84 12.72 10.70 -0.10
CA SER A 84 13.39 10.75 -1.40
C SER A 84 13.43 12.17 -1.96
N ASN A 85 12.29 12.86 -1.98
CA ASN A 85 12.20 14.25 -2.43
C ASN A 85 12.98 15.21 -1.52
N ALA A 86 12.89 15.03 -0.20
CA ALA A 86 13.55 15.90 0.75
C ALA A 86 15.08 15.76 0.71
N LEU A 87 15.60 14.59 0.37
CA LEU A 87 17.03 14.28 0.36
C LEU A 87 17.63 14.31 -1.04
N ASP A 88 16.80 14.49 -2.08
CA ASP A 88 17.17 14.36 -3.49
C ASP A 88 17.89 13.04 -3.78
N ARG A 89 17.29 11.92 -3.34
CA ARG A 89 17.84 10.57 -3.48
C ARG A 89 16.83 9.61 -4.08
N PRO A 90 17.24 8.60 -4.84
CA PRO A 90 16.35 7.55 -5.34
C PRO A 90 15.57 6.86 -4.22
N ILE A 91 14.28 6.59 -4.44
CA ILE A 91 13.41 5.85 -3.50
C ILE A 91 14.02 4.50 -3.11
N VAL A 92 14.67 3.81 -4.06
CA VAL A 92 15.28 2.49 -3.83
C VAL A 92 16.38 2.56 -2.78
N ASP A 93 17.19 3.63 -2.79
CA ASP A 93 18.28 3.81 -1.83
C ASP A 93 17.73 4.15 -0.44
N ILE A 94 16.70 5.00 -0.39
CA ILE A 94 15.98 5.33 0.85
C ILE A 94 15.33 4.08 1.45
N GLU A 95 14.65 3.28 0.63
CA GLU A 95 14.02 2.03 1.07
C GLU A 95 15.06 1.05 1.62
N SER A 96 16.17 0.84 0.90
CA SER A 96 17.24 -0.06 1.34
C SER A 96 17.84 0.38 2.68
N PHE A 97 18.05 1.68 2.86
CA PHE A 97 18.55 2.25 4.10
C PHE A 97 17.55 2.06 5.26
N LEU A 98 16.29 2.45 5.07
CA LEU A 98 15.27 2.34 6.11
C LEU A 98 14.96 0.90 6.50
N ARG A 99 15.04 -0.06 5.56
CA ARG A 99 14.91 -1.48 5.87
C ARG A 99 15.95 -1.93 6.89
N LYS A 100 17.21 -1.54 6.72
CA LYS A 100 18.29 -1.86 7.67
C LYS A 100 18.08 -1.21 9.04
N GLU A 101 17.59 0.02 9.07
CA GLU A 101 17.27 0.70 10.33
C GLU A 101 16.11 0.02 11.07
N ILE A 102 15.06 -0.40 10.36
CA ILE A 102 13.93 -1.14 10.94
C ILE A 102 14.39 -2.50 11.46
N GLU A 103 15.17 -3.25 10.67
CA GLU A 103 15.71 -4.56 11.07
C GLU A 103 16.54 -4.44 12.36
N LYS A 104 17.37 -3.40 12.45
CA LYS A 104 18.17 -3.12 13.64
C LYS A 104 17.33 -2.74 14.87
N ASN A 105 16.27 -1.95 14.70
CA ASN A 105 15.43 -1.48 15.81
C ASN A 105 14.48 -2.57 16.34
N GLU A 106 14.16 -3.56 15.51
CA GLU A 106 13.18 -4.61 15.80
C GLU A 106 13.82 -5.97 16.09
N ASP A 107 15.15 -6.02 16.16
CA ASP A 107 15.96 -7.25 16.32
C ASP A 107 15.57 -8.36 15.31
N LEU A 108 15.36 -7.97 14.03
CA LEU A 108 14.93 -8.86 12.94
C LEU A 108 16.08 -9.47 12.14
#